data_AF-A0A561X0W5-F1
#
_entry.id   AF-A0A561X0W5-F1
#
_cell.length_a   1.000
_cell.length_b   1.000
_cell.length_c   1.000
_cell.angle_alpha   90.00
_cell.angle_beta   90.00
_cell.angle_gamma   90.00
#
_symmetry.space_group_name_H-M   'P 1'
#
loop_
_entity.id
_entity.type
_entity.pdbx_description
1 polymer ?
#
loop_
_entity_poly.entity_id
_entity_poly.type
_entity_poly.pdbx_seq_one_letter_code
_entity_poly.pdbx_strand_id
1 'polypeptide(L)'
;MPLMDMFLLVFAAFRLTRLLVYDQITAPLRRPFYEAAEEVGPDGAKEIVWYVRKEPVRRFVGELLSCYWCTGIWSAGFLWLGYVWWPALFQPVCSILAVAALAGLVQWGMDQWEQRRQS
;
A
#
# COMPACT_ATOMS: atom_id res chain seq x y z
N MET A 1 -13.50 -9.91 -19.64
CA MET A 1 -13.36 -8.57 -19.05
C MET A 1 -13.30 -7.56 -20.20
N PRO A 2 -14.19 -6.56 -20.26
CA PRO A 2 -14.12 -5.47 -21.22
C PRO A 2 -12.91 -4.56 -20.92
N LEU A 3 -12.46 -3.80 -21.93
CA LEU A 3 -11.27 -2.93 -21.82
C LEU A 3 -11.40 -1.89 -20.70
N MET A 4 -12.60 -1.35 -20.47
CA MET A 4 -12.87 -0.39 -19.39
C MET A 4 -12.60 -0.97 -18.00
N ASP A 5 -12.96 -2.24 -17.77
CA ASP A 5 -12.74 -2.90 -16.48
C ASP A 5 -11.25 -3.11 -16.20
N MET A 6 -10.45 -3.28 -17.26
CA MET A 6 -9.00 -3.36 -17.15
C MET A 6 -8.42 -2.04 -16.64
N PHE A 7 -8.85 -0.90 -17.20
CA PHE A 7 -8.45 0.41 -16.70
C PHE A 7 -8.90 0.65 -15.25
N LEU A 8 -10.14 0.27 -14.92
CA LEU A 8 -10.65 0.35 -13.54
C LEU A 8 -9.79 -0.47 -12.58
N LEU A 9 -9.43 -1.70 -12.94
CA LEU A 9 -8.55 -2.56 -12.15
C LEU A 9 -7.16 -1.95 -11.96
N VAL A 10 -6.58 -1.33 -12.99
CA VAL A 10 -5.28 -0.65 -12.88
C VAL A 10 -5.35 0.49 -11.87
N PHE A 11 -6.36 1.37 -11.98
CA PHE A 11 -6.53 2.49 -11.05
C PHE A 11 -6.86 2.01 -9.62
N ALA A 12 -7.72 0.99 -9.51
CA ALA A 12 -8.08 0.40 -8.23
C ALA A 12 -6.86 -0.25 -7.55
N ALA A 13 -6.06 -1.03 -8.30
CA ALA A 13 -4.84 -1.65 -7.78
C ALA A 13 -3.79 -0.61 -7.39
N PHE A 14 -3.63 0.47 -8.17
CA PHE A 14 -2.74 1.58 -7.82
C PHE A 14 -3.17 2.24 -6.51
N ARG A 15 -4.47 2.56 -6.36
CA ARG A 15 -4.98 3.16 -5.13
C ARG A 15 -4.86 2.22 -3.95
N LEU A 16 -5.20 0.94 -4.12
CA LEU A 16 -5.11 -0.08 -3.08
C LEU A 16 -3.66 -0.28 -2.63
N THR A 17 -2.71 -0.36 -3.55
CA THR A 17 -1.27 -0.47 -3.23
C THR A 17 -0.81 0.75 -2.46
N ARG A 18 -1.20 1.96 -2.91
CA ARG A 18 -0.85 3.19 -2.21
C ARG A 18 -1.50 3.26 -0.82
N LEU A 19 -2.72 2.74 -0.67
CA LEU A 19 -3.37 2.61 0.62
C LEU A 19 -2.59 1.61 1.49
N LEU A 20 -2.31 0.39 1.04
CA LEU A 20 -1.55 -0.58 1.84
C LEU A 20 -0.13 -0.11 2.24
N VAL A 21 0.57 0.58 1.35
CA VAL A 21 1.95 1.07 1.61
C VAL A 21 1.96 2.32 2.50
N TYR A 22 1.06 3.28 2.24
CA TYR A 22 1.11 4.60 2.87
C TYR A 22 0.02 4.85 3.93
N ASP A 23 -0.96 3.95 4.06
CA ASP A 23 -2.06 4.14 5.00
C ASP A 23 -1.62 3.88 6.44
N GLN A 24 -1.60 4.97 7.20
CA GLN A 24 -1.37 5.03 8.65
C GLN A 24 -2.52 4.37 9.43
N ILE A 25 -3.67 4.04 8.81
CA ILE A 25 -4.75 3.30 9.48
C ILE A 25 -4.30 1.89 9.87
N THR A 26 -3.27 1.34 9.22
CA THR A 26 -2.59 0.11 9.66
C THR A 26 -1.52 0.36 10.74
N ALA A 27 -1.35 1.57 11.30
CA ALA A 27 -0.44 1.82 12.43
C ALA A 27 -0.65 0.90 13.65
N PRO A 28 -1.89 0.53 14.07
CA PRO A 28 -2.09 -0.52 15.08
C PRO A 28 -1.74 -1.93 14.57
N LEU A 29 -1.79 -2.17 13.26
CA LEU A 29 -1.23 -3.37 12.63
C LEU A 29 0.30 -3.27 12.46
N ARG A 30 0.92 -2.09 12.57
CA ARG A 30 2.37 -1.87 12.48
C ARG A 30 3.08 -2.06 13.83
N ARG A 31 2.39 -1.74 14.94
CA ARG A 31 2.87 -1.93 16.34
C ARG A 31 3.34 -3.36 16.71
N PRO A 32 2.75 -4.45 16.21
CA PRO A 32 3.23 -5.80 16.48
C PRO A 32 4.33 -6.32 15.53
N PHE A 33 4.67 -5.60 14.45
CA PHE A 33 5.56 -6.09 13.38
C PHE A 33 6.97 -5.48 13.43
N TYR A 34 7.11 -4.30 14.04
CA TYR A 34 8.40 -3.68 14.33
C TYR A 34 8.64 -3.73 15.83
N GLU A 35 9.54 -4.60 16.28
CA GLU A 35 10.18 -4.43 17.58
C GLU A 35 11.37 -3.51 17.37
N ALA A 36 11.36 -2.35 18.03
CA ALA A 36 12.59 -1.64 18.30
C ALA A 36 13.37 -2.50 19.32
N ALA A 37 14.32 -3.30 18.84
CA ALA A 37 15.31 -3.91 19.72
C ALA A 37 16.46 -2.90 19.83
N GLU A 38 16.57 -2.26 20.99
CA GLU A 38 17.77 -1.51 21.35
C GLU A 38 18.92 -2.51 21.46
N GLU A 39 19.72 -2.67 20.41
CA GLU A 39 21.00 -3.38 20.52
C GLU A 39 22.06 -2.37 20.98
N VAL A 40 22.58 -2.61 22.18
CA VAL A 40 23.73 -1.88 22.70
C VAL A 40 24.94 -2.36 21.90
N GLY A 41 25.45 -1.48 21.02
CA GLY A 41 26.71 -1.74 20.33
C GLY A 41 27.86 -1.93 21.34
N PRO A 42 28.95 -2.61 20.97
CA PRO A 42 30.09 -2.91 21.86
C PRO A 42 30.76 -1.68 22.50
N ASP A 43 30.47 -0.47 21.98
CA ASP A 43 30.96 0.82 22.49
C ASP A 43 29.98 1.55 23.44
N GLY A 44 28.88 0.92 23.86
CA GLY A 44 27.92 1.52 24.80
C GLY A 44 27.03 2.62 24.20
N ALA A 45 27.11 2.86 22.90
CA ALA A 45 26.19 3.72 22.17
C ALA A 45 24.86 2.99 21.91
N LYS A 46 23.76 3.59 22.33
CA LYS A 46 22.39 3.11 22.06
C LYS A 46 22.05 3.38 20.60
N GLU A 47 22.30 2.41 19.73
CA GLU A 47 21.82 2.46 18.35
C GLU A 47 20.50 1.70 18.26
N ILE A 48 19.46 2.40 17.81
CA ILE A 48 18.12 1.83 17.64
C ILE A 48 18.14 1.05 16.31
N VAL A 49 18.42 -0.25 16.39
CA VAL A 49 18.41 -1.14 15.21
C VAL A 49 17.02 -1.77 15.07
N TRP A 50 16.36 -1.50 13.94
CA TRP A 50 15.02 -2.00 13.66
C TRP A 50 15.08 -3.47 13.21
N TYR A 51 14.71 -4.41 14.09
CA TYR A 51 14.63 -5.84 13.74
C TYR A 51 13.18 -6.29 13.49
N VAL A 52 12.99 -7.09 12.43
CA VAL A 52 11.70 -7.69 12.05
C VAL A 52 11.40 -8.88 12.98
N ARG A 53 10.21 -8.92 13.60
CA ARG A 53 9.80 -9.97 14.55
C ARG A 53 9.71 -11.35 13.87
N LYS A 54 10.09 -12.43 14.59
CA LYS A 54 10.34 -13.79 14.06
C LYS A 54 9.09 -14.63 13.66
N GLU A 55 7.87 -14.11 13.77
CA GLU A 55 6.67 -14.88 13.36
C GLU A 55 6.58 -14.97 11.82
N PRO A 56 6.45 -16.18 11.24
CA PRO A 56 6.65 -16.40 9.80
C PRO A 56 5.67 -15.63 8.93
N VAL A 57 4.40 -15.54 9.35
CA VAL A 57 3.36 -14.78 8.63
C VAL A 57 3.60 -13.28 8.74
N ARG A 58 4.10 -12.80 9.89
CA ARG A 58 4.31 -11.38 10.14
C ARG A 58 5.54 -10.84 9.42
N ARG A 59 6.63 -11.63 9.37
CA ARG A 59 7.82 -11.33 8.56
C ARG A 59 7.51 -11.26 7.07
N PHE A 60 6.73 -12.22 6.56
CA PHE A 60 6.35 -12.26 5.14
C PHE A 60 5.55 -11.00 4.73
N VAL A 61 4.56 -10.60 5.53
CA VAL A 61 3.80 -9.37 5.28
C VAL A 61 4.67 -8.13 5.39
N GLY A 62 5.62 -8.08 6.34
CA GLY A 62 6.59 -6.98 6.49
C GLY A 62 7.54 -6.85 5.29
N GLU A 63 8.06 -7.96 4.76
CA GLU A 63 8.91 -7.97 3.55
C GLU A 63 8.10 -7.60 2.30
N LEU A 64 6.85 -8.05 2.16
CA LEU A 64 5.97 -7.65 1.05
C LEU A 64 5.70 -6.15 1.06
N LEU A 65 5.36 -5.58 2.22
CA LEU A 65 5.09 -4.14 2.38
C LEU A 65 6.34 -3.28 2.19
N SER A 66 7.53 -3.84 2.42
CA SER A 66 8.81 -3.16 2.16
C SER A 66 9.07 -2.95 0.67
N CYS A 67 8.49 -3.78 -0.19
CA CYS A 67 8.61 -3.65 -1.64
C CYS A 67 7.29 -3.19 -2.27
N TYR A 68 7.26 -1.95 -2.75
CA TYR A 68 6.14 -1.38 -3.50
C TYR A 68 5.70 -2.26 -4.68
N TRP A 69 6.67 -2.87 -5.38
CA TRP A 69 6.39 -3.71 -6.55
C TRP A 69 5.68 -5.02 -6.17
N CYS A 70 6.14 -5.65 -5.08
CA CYS A 70 5.51 -6.86 -4.54
C CYS A 70 4.10 -6.57 -4.03
N THR A 71 3.90 -5.49 -3.28
CA THR A 71 2.56 -5.10 -2.82
C THR A 71 1.62 -4.81 -4.00
N GLY A 72 2.15 -4.23 -5.08
CA GLY A 72 1.41 -3.97 -6.31
C GLY A 72 0.87 -5.22 -6.98
N ILE A 73 1.73 -6.23 -7.20
CA ILE A 73 1.31 -7.46 -7.91
C ILE A 73 0.30 -8.27 -7.09
N TRP A 74 0.47 -8.33 -5.77
CA TRP A 74 -0.49 -9.01 -4.88
C TRP A 74 -1.83 -8.26 -4.79
N SER A 75 -1.81 -6.94 -4.74
CA SER A 75 -3.03 -6.11 -4.76
C SER A 75 -3.82 -6.30 -6.05
N ALA A 76 -3.13 -6.28 -7.20
CA ALA A 76 -3.75 -6.52 -8.50
C ALA A 76 -4.32 -7.94 -8.61
N GLY A 77 -3.56 -8.95 -8.17
CA GLY A 77 -4.00 -10.34 -8.14
C GLY A 77 -5.23 -10.55 -7.26
N PHE A 78 -5.27 -9.93 -6.08
CA PHE A 78 -6.40 -10.01 -5.16
C PHE A 78 -7.67 -9.39 -5.75
N LEU A 79 -7.58 -8.18 -6.31
CA LEU A 79 -8.72 -7.52 -6.94
C LEU A 79 -9.23 -8.30 -8.15
N TRP A 80 -8.32 -8.83 -8.96
CA TRP A 80 -8.68 -9.63 -10.13
C TRP A 80 -9.37 -10.94 -9.72
N LEU A 81 -8.79 -11.68 -8.77
CA LEU A 81 -9.34 -12.95 -8.29
C LEU A 81 -10.70 -12.76 -7.62
N GLY A 82 -10.84 -11.69 -6.81
CA GLY A 82 -12.10 -11.31 -6.19
C GLY A 82 -13.16 -10.90 -7.21
N TYR A 83 -12.78 -10.20 -8.28
CA TYR A 83 -13.70 -9.89 -9.37
C TYR A 83 -14.18 -11.15 -10.10
N VAL A 84 -13.30 -12.14 -10.33
CA VAL A 84 -13.67 -13.39 -11.02
C VAL A 84 -14.57 -14.27 -10.15
N TRP A 85 -14.29 -14.37 -8.85
CA TRP A 85 -15.06 -15.22 -7.93
C TRP A 85 -16.35 -14.57 -7.46
N TRP A 86 -16.33 -13.26 -7.17
CA TRP A 86 -17.46 -12.53 -6.60
C TRP A 86 -17.67 -11.15 -7.25
N PRO A 87 -18.04 -11.12 -8.54
CA PRO A 87 -18.13 -9.87 -9.31
C PRO A 87 -19.12 -8.87 -8.69
N ALA A 88 -20.24 -9.33 -8.13
CA ALA A 88 -21.26 -8.46 -7.54
C ALA A 88 -20.74 -7.58 -6.39
N LEU A 89 -19.72 -8.05 -5.65
CA LEU A 89 -19.10 -7.29 -4.55
C LEU A 89 -17.87 -6.53 -5.03
N PHE A 90 -17.02 -7.14 -5.85
CA PHE A 90 -15.76 -6.53 -6.27
C PHE A 90 -15.94 -5.45 -7.34
N GLN A 91 -16.98 -5.53 -8.17
CA GLN A 91 -17.26 -4.52 -9.19
C GLN A 91 -17.50 -3.12 -8.58
N PRO A 92 -18.40 -2.91 -7.59
CA PRO A 92 -18.55 -1.60 -6.96
C PRO A 92 -17.30 -1.18 -6.17
N VAL A 93 -16.59 -2.13 -5.52
CA VAL A 93 -15.36 -1.83 -4.77
C VAL A 93 -14.25 -1.30 -5.71
N CYS A 94 -13.98 -1.99 -6.81
CA CYS A 94 -13.03 -1.55 -7.83
C CYS A 94 -13.42 -0.18 -8.40
N SER A 95 -14.71 0.04 -8.62
CA SER A 95 -15.23 1.33 -9.11
C SER A 95 -14.92 2.47 -8.15
N ILE A 96 -15.23 2.30 -6.86
CA ILE A 96 -14.96 3.31 -5.81
C ILE A 96 -13.47 3.57 -5.68
N LEU A 97 -12.65 2.51 -5.65
CA LEU A 97 -11.19 2.64 -5.57
C LEU A 97 -10.60 3.36 -6.78
N ALA A 98 -11.09 3.08 -7.98
CA ALA A 98 -10.64 3.74 -9.20
C ALA A 98 -11.01 5.24 -9.22
N VAL A 99 -12.23 5.59 -8.80
CA VAL A 99 -12.65 7.00 -8.66
C VAL A 99 -11.77 7.73 -7.63
N ALA A 100 -11.49 7.10 -6.49
CA ALA A 100 -10.59 7.67 -5.48
C ALA A 100 -9.14 7.81 -5.98
N ALA A 101 -8.68 6.89 -6.85
CA ALA A 101 -7.39 7.00 -7.51
C ALA A 101 -7.32 8.26 -8.39
N LEU A 102 -8.35 8.47 -9.21
CA LEU A 102 -8.43 9.61 -10.11
C LEU A 102 -8.51 10.93 -9.34
N ALA A 103 -9.36 11.00 -8.30
CA ALA A 103 -9.45 12.17 -7.44
C ALA A 103 -8.09 12.51 -6.79
N GLY A 104 -7.35 11.50 -6.32
CA GLY A 104 -6.01 11.69 -5.77
C GLY A 104 -4.97 12.14 -6.80
N LEU A 105 -5.07 11.71 -8.05
CA LEU A 105 -4.21 12.18 -9.15
C LEU A 105 -4.50 13.64 -9.51
N VAL A 106 -5.78 14.02 -9.55
CA VAL A 106 -6.21 15.40 -9.80
C VAL A 106 -5.70 16.32 -8.69
N GLN A 107 -5.87 15.93 -7.43
CA GLN A 107 -5.36 16.70 -6.29
C GLN A 107 -3.84 16.89 -6.37
N TRP A 108 -3.08 15.82 -6.62
CA TRP A 108 -1.62 15.91 -6.77
C TRP A 108 -1.21 16.85 -7.92
N GLY A 109 -1.94 16.81 -9.04
CA GLY A 109 -1.72 17.72 -10.16
C GLY A 109 -2.00 19.18 -9.81
N MET A 110 -3.06 19.43 -9.02
CA MET A 110 -3.39 20.77 -8.52
C MET A 110 -2.31 21.28 -7.57
N ASP A 111 -1.88 20.46 -6.60
CA ASP A 111 -0.83 20.82 -5.63
C ASP A 111 0.50 21.15 -6.36
N GLN A 112 0.85 20.37 -7.39
CA GLN A 112 2.02 20.62 -8.23
C GLN A 112 1.92 21.91 -9.04
N TRP A 113 0.74 22.23 -9.56
CA TRP A 113 0.52 23.47 -10.30
C TRP A 113 0.66 24.70 -9.38
N GLU A 114 0.16 24.60 -8.15
CA GLU A 114 0.27 25.66 -7.15
C GLU A 114 1.72 25.89 -6.70
N GLN A 115 2.50 24.82 -6.49
CA GLN A 115 3.94 24.94 -6.20
C GLN A 115 4.71 25.64 -7.32
N ARG A 116 4.44 25.29 -8.59
CA ARG A 116 5.07 25.94 -9.75
C ARG A 116 4.68 27.40 -9.91
N ARG A 117 3.55 27.82 -9.34
CA ARG A 117 3.08 29.21 -9.39
C ARG A 117 3.75 30.10 -8.35
N GLN A 118 4.34 29.51 -7.30
CA GLN A 118 5.03 30.23 -6.22
C GLN A 118 6.55 30.36 -6.44
N SER A 119 7.12 29.64 -7.42
CA SER A 119 8.54 29.72 -7.84
C SER A 119 8.73 30.70 -8.99
#